data_AF-A0A8T1BGF5-F1
#
_entry.id   AF-A0A8T1BGF5-F1
#
_cell.length_a   1.000
_cell.length_b   1.000
_cell.length_c   1.000
_cell.angle_alpha   90.00
_cell.angle_beta   90.00
_cell.angle_gamma   90.00
#
_symmetry.space_group_name_H-M   'P 1'
#
loop_
_entity.id
_entity.type
_entity.pdbx_description
1 polymer ?
#
loop_
_entity_poly.entity_id
_entity_poly.type
_entity_poly.pdbx_seq_one_letter_code
_entity_poly.pdbx_strand_id
1 'polypeptide(L)'
;MALETHVLWVRRTEKIIPSVTKFRRGRPQRIKLTNISDRTVYFTAHDNIAVLVPSGDLPRGDGYVRQDSKKYRDWQVLAYEGCRDRELFQHECELFEQWSAAQPPSVERPNYPEPHGIMARPPEDPLVTSADRFTCAERWEQIMKEHERLEDWHASRVTIGDPVVVQLSESSSDGETSTSRGVNTAIEDPCRHSHVLRSTMKVV
;
A
#
# COMPACT_ATOMS: atom_id res chain seq x y z
N MET A 1 -34.40 2.11 -13.62
CA MET A 1 -33.64 3.38 -13.52
C MET A 1 -32.42 3.15 -12.64
N ALA A 2 -31.30 2.70 -13.21
CA ALA A 2 -30.06 2.62 -12.45
C ALA A 2 -29.53 4.03 -12.21
N LEU A 3 -29.08 4.33 -10.99
CA LEU A 3 -28.36 5.58 -10.73
C LEU A 3 -26.96 5.45 -11.34
N GLU A 4 -26.63 6.25 -12.35
CA GLU A 4 -25.27 6.36 -12.90
C GLU A 4 -24.32 6.97 -11.85
N THR A 5 -23.91 6.13 -10.93
CA THR A 5 -22.91 6.45 -9.92
C THR A 5 -21.57 6.60 -10.63
N HIS A 6 -21.00 7.80 -10.56
CA HIS A 6 -19.65 8.05 -11.06
C HIS A 6 -18.67 7.88 -9.91
N VAL A 7 -17.65 7.05 -10.13
CA VAL A 7 -16.58 6.76 -9.18
C VAL A 7 -15.40 7.69 -9.46
N LEU A 8 -14.82 8.25 -8.41
CA LEU A 8 -13.60 9.04 -8.52
C LEU A 8 -12.36 8.15 -8.56
N TRP A 9 -11.57 8.34 -9.60
CA TRP A 9 -10.27 7.75 -9.79
C TRP A 9 -9.19 8.83 -9.71
N VAL A 10 -8.09 8.53 -9.02
CA VAL A 10 -7.07 9.51 -8.64
C VAL A 10 -5.68 8.96 -8.97
N ARG A 11 -4.83 9.77 -9.59
CA ARG A 11 -3.47 9.43 -10.00
C ARG A 11 -2.47 10.36 -9.30
N ARG A 12 -1.45 9.78 -8.67
CA ARG A 12 -0.28 10.55 -8.20
C ARG A 12 0.71 10.81 -9.34
N THR A 13 1.52 11.86 -9.19
CA THR A 13 2.78 12.00 -9.93
C THR A 13 3.95 11.58 -9.05
N GLU A 14 5.17 11.70 -9.54
CA GLU A 14 6.39 11.44 -8.75
C GLU A 14 6.55 12.35 -7.54
N LYS A 15 6.04 13.60 -7.63
CA LYS A 15 6.29 14.65 -6.63
C LYS A 15 5.03 15.24 -6.02
N ILE A 16 3.85 14.94 -6.58
CA ILE A 16 2.57 15.46 -6.10
C ILE A 16 1.62 14.31 -5.79
N ILE A 17 1.14 14.29 -4.55
CA ILE A 17 0.09 13.37 -4.12
C ILE A 17 -1.23 14.15 -3.96
N PRO A 18 -2.28 13.76 -4.69
CA PRO A 18 -3.64 14.27 -4.46
C PRO A 18 -4.33 13.64 -3.25
N SER A 19 -5.03 14.48 -2.49
CA SER A 19 -5.88 14.12 -1.37
C SER A 19 -7.29 14.68 -1.57
N VAL A 20 -8.30 13.82 -1.64
CA VAL A 20 -9.68 14.26 -1.86
C VAL A 20 -10.29 14.71 -0.53
N THR A 21 -10.63 16.00 -0.41
CA THR A 21 -10.94 16.63 0.89
C THR A 21 -12.42 16.91 1.13
N LYS A 22 -13.24 17.03 0.08
CA LYS A 22 -14.68 17.29 0.21
C LYS A 22 -15.48 16.52 -0.83
N PHE A 23 -16.55 15.86 -0.39
CA PHE A 23 -17.58 15.26 -1.24
C PHE A 23 -18.93 15.93 -1.01
N ARG A 24 -19.69 16.16 -2.08
CA ARG A 24 -21.09 16.60 -2.05
C ARG A 24 -21.89 15.66 -2.95
N ARG A 25 -22.87 14.94 -2.40
CA ARG A 25 -23.76 14.03 -3.16
C ARG A 25 -22.98 13.06 -4.10
N GLY A 26 -21.94 12.42 -3.57
CA GLY A 26 -21.08 11.49 -4.32
C GLY A 26 -20.05 12.14 -5.26
N ARG A 27 -20.05 13.46 -5.46
CA ARG A 27 -19.08 14.17 -6.31
C ARG A 27 -17.97 14.81 -5.48
N PRO A 28 -16.68 14.69 -5.86
CA PRO A 28 -15.60 15.44 -5.23
C PRO A 28 -15.73 16.92 -5.55
N GLN A 29 -15.67 17.76 -4.52
CA GLN A 29 -15.75 19.21 -4.63
C GLN A 29 -14.36 19.88 -4.55
N ARG A 30 -13.40 19.25 -3.86
CA ARG A 30 -12.03 19.76 -3.70
C ARG A 30 -11.02 18.62 -3.59
N ILE A 31 -9.90 18.79 -4.28
CA ILE A 31 -8.71 17.94 -4.19
C ILE A 31 -7.57 18.84 -3.70
N LYS A 32 -6.95 18.51 -2.57
CA LYS A 32 -5.69 19.11 -2.10
C LYS A 32 -4.57 18.43 -2.88
N LEU A 33 -3.59 19.21 -3.33
CA LEU A 33 -2.35 18.68 -3.89
C LEU A 33 -1.24 18.89 -2.84
N THR A 34 -0.59 17.82 -2.41
CA THR A 34 0.59 17.89 -1.55
C THR A 34 1.83 17.64 -2.40
N ASN A 35 2.77 18.60 -2.41
CA ASN A 35 4.13 18.37 -2.88
C ASN A 35 4.87 17.53 -1.82
N ILE A 36 5.48 16.43 -2.23
CA ILE A 36 6.27 15.54 -1.35
C ILE A 36 7.78 15.68 -1.57
N SER A 37 8.22 16.69 -2.33
CA SER A 37 9.63 16.96 -2.59
C SER A 37 10.07 18.29 -1.97
N ASP A 38 11.33 18.35 -1.53
CA ASP A 38 11.95 19.52 -0.86
C ASP A 38 12.13 20.76 -1.77
N ARG A 39 11.60 20.73 -2.99
CA ARG A 39 11.75 21.78 -4.00
C ARG A 39 10.39 22.21 -4.53
N THR A 40 10.28 23.45 -4.96
CA THR A 40 9.10 23.94 -5.67
C THR A 40 8.85 23.11 -6.93
N VAL A 41 7.64 22.55 -7.06
CA VAL A 41 7.24 21.75 -8.23
C VAL A 41 6.21 22.52 -9.04
N TYR A 42 6.49 22.69 -10.32
CA TYR A 42 5.50 23.17 -11.29
C TYR A 42 4.64 22.00 -11.78
N PHE A 43 3.34 22.24 -11.89
CA PHE A 43 2.36 21.25 -12.30
C PHE A 43 1.49 21.83 -13.41
N THR A 44 1.29 21.10 -14.52
CA THR A 44 0.55 21.64 -15.66
C THR A 44 -0.95 21.46 -15.45
N ALA A 45 -1.75 22.43 -15.90
CA ALA A 45 -3.22 22.33 -15.82
C ALA A 45 -3.84 21.23 -16.71
N HIS A 46 -3.02 20.51 -17.48
CA HIS A 46 -3.41 19.49 -18.46
C HIS A 46 -3.09 18.07 -17.96
N ASP A 47 -2.28 17.94 -16.91
CA ASP A 47 -2.00 16.68 -16.24
C ASP A 47 -3.25 16.20 -15.48
N ASN A 48 -3.83 15.09 -15.95
CA ASN A 48 -5.08 14.57 -15.41
C ASN A 48 -4.88 13.85 -14.06
N ILE A 49 -4.79 14.59 -12.96
CA ILE A 49 -4.67 14.03 -11.60
C ILE A 49 -5.91 13.24 -11.15
N ALA A 50 -7.10 13.59 -11.61
CA ALA A 50 -8.33 12.91 -11.21
C ALA A 50 -9.37 12.87 -12.33
N VAL A 51 -10.10 11.76 -12.41
CA VAL A 51 -11.12 11.49 -13.42
C VAL A 51 -12.35 10.87 -12.73
N LEU A 52 -13.54 11.32 -13.12
CA LEU A 52 -14.80 10.66 -12.77
C LEU A 52 -15.14 9.66 -13.88
N VAL A 53 -15.31 8.40 -13.50
CA VAL A 53 -15.58 7.27 -14.42
C VAL A 53 -16.91 6.63 -14.01
N PRO A 54 -17.79 6.21 -14.93
CA PRO A 54 -19.00 5.46 -14.59
C PRO A 54 -18.68 4.20 -13.77
N SER A 55 -19.55 3.84 -12.82
CA SER A 55 -19.37 2.64 -12.01
C SER A 55 -19.46 1.38 -12.88
N GLY A 56 -18.38 0.58 -12.86
CA GLY A 56 -18.19 -0.58 -13.73
C GLY A 56 -17.07 -0.39 -14.75
N ASP A 57 -16.79 0.85 -15.15
CA ASP A 57 -15.74 1.19 -16.11
C ASP A 57 -14.38 1.46 -15.45
N LEU A 58 -13.31 1.34 -16.25
CA LEU A 58 -11.94 1.68 -15.89
C LEU A 58 -11.49 3.01 -16.55
N PRO A 59 -10.65 3.81 -15.89
CA PRO A 59 -10.05 4.99 -16.52
C PRO A 59 -9.13 4.59 -17.69
N ARG A 60 -9.13 5.38 -18.76
CA ARG A 60 -8.38 5.13 -20.00
C ARG A 60 -6.85 5.31 -19.90
N GLY A 61 -6.32 5.66 -18.73
CA GLY A 61 -4.90 5.90 -18.53
C GLY A 61 -4.37 5.14 -17.33
N ASP A 62 -3.05 5.07 -17.22
CA ASP A 62 -2.39 4.29 -16.17
C ASP A 62 -2.21 5.06 -14.86
N GLY A 63 -1.97 4.30 -13.79
CA GLY A 63 -1.63 4.85 -12.48
C GLY A 63 -2.79 5.49 -11.71
N TYR A 64 -4.03 5.36 -12.19
CA TYR A 64 -5.22 5.75 -11.42
C TYR A 64 -5.59 4.68 -10.38
N VAL A 65 -6.05 5.17 -9.23
CA VAL A 65 -6.39 4.37 -8.06
C VAL A 65 -7.70 4.92 -7.47
N ARG A 66 -8.60 4.03 -7.06
CA ARG A 66 -9.83 4.40 -6.33
C ARG A 66 -9.51 4.78 -4.89
N GLN A 67 -10.28 5.70 -4.31
CA GLN A 67 -10.06 6.20 -2.95
C GLN A 67 -10.13 5.10 -1.86
N ASP A 68 -10.91 4.04 -2.08
CA ASP A 68 -11.06 2.88 -1.19
C ASP A 68 -9.93 1.85 -1.33
N SER A 69 -9.01 2.02 -2.30
CA SER A 69 -7.87 1.12 -2.48
C SER A 69 -6.80 1.30 -1.41
N LYS A 70 -6.15 0.19 -1.00
CA LYS A 70 -4.95 0.23 -0.16
C LYS A 70 -3.87 1.16 -0.74
N LYS A 71 -3.63 1.11 -2.07
CA LYS A 71 -2.65 2.00 -2.73
C LYS A 71 -2.93 3.48 -2.47
N TYR A 72 -4.19 3.91 -2.46
CA TYR A 72 -4.54 5.30 -2.14
C TYR A 72 -4.24 5.62 -0.67
N ARG A 73 -4.59 4.72 0.26
CA ARG A 73 -4.25 4.87 1.69
C ARG A 73 -2.75 5.02 1.90
N ASP A 74 -1.95 4.15 1.29
CA ASP A 74 -0.48 4.20 1.37
C ASP A 74 0.06 5.53 0.83
N TRP A 75 -0.53 6.08 -0.24
CA TRP A 75 -0.19 7.43 -0.73
C TRP A 75 -0.60 8.54 0.23
N GLN A 76 -1.70 8.41 0.96
CA GLN A 76 -2.10 9.42 1.96
C GLN A 76 -1.13 9.47 3.15
N VAL A 77 -0.42 8.39 3.47
CA VAL A 77 0.66 8.41 4.48
C VAL A 77 1.80 9.33 4.02
N LEU A 78 2.27 9.15 2.78
CA LEU A 78 3.30 10.02 2.18
C LEU A 78 2.83 11.48 2.04
N ALA A 79 1.55 11.70 1.73
CA ALA A 79 0.96 13.04 1.67
C ALA A 79 0.82 13.70 3.06
N TYR A 80 0.66 12.90 4.12
CA TYR A 80 0.68 13.39 5.49
C TYR A 80 2.09 13.80 5.89
N GLU A 81 3.07 12.91 5.70
CA GLU A 81 4.49 13.16 5.94
C GLU A 81 4.99 14.43 5.23
N GLY A 82 4.78 14.55 3.91
CA GLY A 82 5.22 15.70 3.12
C GLY A 82 4.47 17.01 3.40
N CYS A 83 3.39 17.01 4.19
CA CYS A 83 2.72 18.24 4.64
C CYS A 83 2.78 18.49 6.15
N ARG A 84 3.45 17.62 6.91
CA ARG A 84 3.65 17.78 8.34
C ARG A 84 4.85 18.69 8.58
N ASP A 85 4.68 19.63 9.50
CA ASP A 85 5.80 20.42 10.01
C ASP A 85 6.74 19.52 10.82
N ARG A 86 8.03 19.53 10.44
CA ARG A 86 9.06 18.66 11.04
C ARG A 86 9.47 19.13 12.43
N GLU A 87 9.50 20.44 12.67
CA GLU A 87 9.90 21.02 13.95
C GLU A 87 8.79 20.85 14.99
N LEU A 88 7.54 21.11 14.61
CA LEU A 88 6.39 20.84 15.47
C LEU A 88 6.27 19.35 15.81
N PHE A 89 6.50 18.44 14.84
CA PHE A 89 6.48 17.00 15.13
C PHE A 89 7.59 16.58 16.10
N GLN A 90 8.82 17.08 15.92
CA GLN A 90 9.93 16.78 16.82
C GLN A 90 9.60 17.21 18.26
N HIS A 91 9.02 18.41 18.44
CA HIS A 91 8.59 18.90 19.74
C HIS A 91 7.41 18.09 20.34
N GLU A 92 6.46 17.62 19.52
CA GLU A 92 5.42 16.67 19.94
C GLU A 92 6.02 15.34 20.46
N CYS A 93 7.06 14.81 19.78
CA CYS A 93 7.77 13.61 20.21
C CYS A 93 8.49 13.79 21.54
N GLU A 94 9.22 14.89 21.72
CA GLU A 94 9.94 15.19 22.97
C GLU A 94 8.98 15.35 24.17
N LEU A 95 7.84 16.03 23.97
CA LEU A 95 6.79 16.13 24.98
C LEU A 95 6.16 14.76 25.29
N PHE A 96 5.96 13.92 24.27
CA PHE A 96 5.43 12.57 24.46
C PHE A 96 6.41 11.68 25.23
N GLU A 97 7.71 11.73 24.94
CA GLU A 97 8.75 10.99 25.66
C GLU A 97 8.82 11.42 27.13
N GLN A 98 8.80 12.73 27.40
CA GLN A 98 8.76 13.26 28.77
C GLN A 98 7.50 12.82 29.52
N TRP A 99 6.32 12.91 28.88
CA TRP A 99 5.05 12.47 29.44
C TRP A 99 5.01 10.95 29.67
N SER A 100 5.60 10.17 28.76
CA SER A 100 5.70 8.72 28.85
C SER A 100 6.65 8.27 29.95
N ALA A 101 7.77 8.98 30.15
CA ALA A 101 8.71 8.73 31.25
C ALA A 101 8.11 9.10 32.62
N ALA A 102 7.18 10.07 32.64
CA ALA A 102 6.43 10.45 33.83
C ALA A 102 5.22 9.53 34.14
N GLN A 103 4.90 8.55 33.28
CA GLN A 103 3.85 7.58 33.59
C GLN A 103 4.27 6.65 34.74
N PRO A 104 3.40 6.39 35.73
CA PRO A 104 3.65 5.32 36.67
C PRO A 104 3.69 3.97 35.93
N PRO A 105 4.40 2.95 36.46
CA PRO A 105 4.38 1.61 35.90
C PRO A 105 2.95 1.12 35.69
N SER A 106 2.60 0.72 34.47
CA SER A 106 1.23 0.28 34.12
C SER A 106 0.79 -1.02 34.83
N VAL A 107 1.73 -1.67 35.51
CA VAL A 107 1.53 -2.84 36.36
C VAL A 107 2.19 -2.52 37.71
N GLU A 108 1.43 -2.63 38.79
CA GLU A 108 1.99 -2.63 40.15
C GLU A 108 3.06 -3.72 40.23
N ARG A 109 4.32 -3.34 40.47
CA ARG A 109 5.41 -4.29 40.71
C ARG A 109 5.48 -4.55 42.21
N PRO A 110 5.07 -5.74 42.70
CA PRO A 110 5.22 -6.06 44.11
C PRO A 110 6.71 -6.08 44.45
N ASN A 111 7.05 -5.53 45.61
CA ASN A 111 8.43 -5.57 46.10
C ASN A 111 8.70 -6.98 46.67
N TYR A 112 8.95 -7.94 45.79
CA TYR A 112 9.28 -9.31 46.17
C TYR A 112 10.60 -9.33 46.95
N PRO A 113 10.70 -10.07 48.07
CA PRO A 113 11.99 -10.29 48.71
C PRO A 113 12.92 -11.02 47.74
N GLU A 114 14.21 -10.70 47.79
CA GLU A 114 15.20 -11.42 46.97
C GLU A 114 15.12 -12.93 47.28
N PRO A 115 15.07 -13.79 46.25
CA PRO A 115 14.94 -15.23 46.46
C PRO A 115 16.18 -15.76 47.18
N HIS A 116 15.98 -16.31 48.39
CA HIS A 116 17.05 -16.81 49.26
C HIS A 116 17.60 -18.16 48.76
N GLY A 117 18.25 -18.12 47.60
CA GLY A 117 18.82 -19.29 46.93
C GLY A 117 17.79 -20.16 46.21
N ILE A 118 18.24 -20.83 45.16
CA ILE A 118 17.48 -21.90 44.50
C ILE A 118 17.83 -23.19 45.23
N MET A 119 16.83 -23.94 45.71
CA MET A 119 17.07 -25.26 46.29
C MET A 119 17.74 -26.16 45.25
N ALA A 120 18.85 -26.80 45.64
CA ALA A 120 19.53 -27.76 44.78
C ALA A 120 18.54 -28.87 44.38
N ARG A 121 18.52 -29.21 43.08
CA ARG A 121 17.71 -30.34 42.60
C ARG A 121 18.16 -31.62 43.32
N PRO A 122 17.23 -32.48 43.79
CA PRO A 122 17.59 -33.81 44.27
C PRO A 122 18.45 -34.55 43.23
N PRO A 123 19.37 -35.44 43.67
CA PRO A 123 20.09 -36.30 42.73
C PRO A 123 19.09 -37.14 41.94
N GLU A 124 19.23 -37.14 40.61
CA GLU A 124 18.38 -37.91 39.70
C GLU A 124 18.53 -39.41 39.98
N ASP A 125 17.43 -40.16 39.89
CA ASP A 125 17.41 -41.61 40.12
C ASP A 125 18.30 -42.34 39.08
N PRO A 126 19.31 -43.14 39.50
CA PRO A 126 20.29 -43.75 38.59
C PRO A 126 19.73 -44.78 37.60
N LEU A 127 18.42 -45.03 37.58
CA LEU A 127 17.75 -45.93 36.64
C LEU A 127 17.57 -45.34 35.22
N VAL A 128 17.78 -44.03 35.02
CA VAL A 128 17.79 -43.45 33.66
C VAL A 128 19.16 -43.66 33.02
N THR A 129 19.27 -44.70 32.20
CA THR A 129 20.51 -45.06 31.48
C THR A 129 20.94 -43.92 30.56
N SER A 130 22.17 -43.43 30.73
CA SER A 130 22.68 -42.19 30.12
C SER A 130 22.96 -42.24 28.61
N ALA A 131 22.36 -43.19 27.88
CA ALA A 131 22.65 -43.45 26.46
C ALA A 131 21.94 -42.47 25.49
N ASP A 132 20.88 -41.78 25.94
CA ASP A 132 20.01 -40.95 25.08
C ASP A 132 19.78 -39.55 25.67
N ARG A 133 20.70 -39.09 26.55
CA ARG A 133 20.64 -37.80 27.23
C ARG A 133 21.35 -36.70 26.42
N PHE A 134 20.72 -36.24 25.35
CA PHE A 134 21.05 -34.92 24.81
C PHE A 134 20.81 -33.85 25.88
N THR A 135 21.78 -32.93 26.06
CA THR A 135 21.53 -31.69 26.79
C THR A 135 20.50 -30.84 26.06
N CYS A 136 19.88 -29.88 26.76
CA CYS A 136 18.92 -28.98 26.11
C CYS A 136 19.55 -28.23 24.91
N ALA A 137 20.84 -27.87 24.98
CA ALA A 137 21.55 -27.20 23.88
C ALA A 137 21.69 -28.10 22.65
N GLU A 138 22.24 -29.31 22.81
CA GLU A 138 22.40 -30.29 21.71
C GLU A 138 21.04 -30.66 21.08
N ARG A 139 19.99 -30.77 21.92
CA ARG A 139 18.62 -31.03 21.45
C ARG A 139 18.05 -29.86 20.64
N TRP A 140 18.36 -28.61 20.99
CA TRP A 140 17.98 -27.44 20.19
C TRP A 140 18.78 -27.37 18.87
N GLU A 141 20.08 -27.64 18.89
CA GLU A 141 20.91 -27.71 17.68
C GLU A 141 20.37 -28.76 16.69
N GLN A 142 19.93 -29.92 17.19
CA GLN A 142 19.33 -30.96 16.37
C GLN A 142 17.97 -30.53 15.78
N ILE A 143 17.11 -29.85 16.55
CA ILE A 143 15.84 -29.29 16.05
C ILE A 143 16.10 -28.25 14.94
N MET A 144 17.07 -27.35 15.14
CA MET A 144 17.43 -26.35 14.12
C MET A 144 17.95 -27.01 12.84
N LYS A 145 18.79 -28.04 12.97
CA LYS A 145 19.34 -28.79 11.84
C LYS A 145 18.27 -29.59 11.08
N GLU A 146 17.23 -30.10 11.75
CA GLU A 146 16.08 -30.70 11.08
C GLU A 146 15.21 -29.66 10.37
N HIS A 147 15.03 -28.47 10.95
CA HIS A 147 14.30 -27.36 10.33
C HIS A 147 14.98 -26.91 9.03
N GLU A 148 16.29 -26.63 9.07
CA GLU A 148 17.11 -26.26 7.91
C GLU A 148 17.03 -27.33 6.81
N ARG A 149 17.12 -28.62 7.18
CA ARG A 149 17.02 -29.73 6.22
C ARG A 149 15.62 -29.92 5.63
N LEU A 150 14.57 -29.52 6.35
CA LEU A 150 13.19 -29.47 5.84
C LEU A 150 12.98 -28.28 4.91
N GLU A 151 13.53 -27.10 5.24
CA GLU A 151 13.50 -25.92 4.39
C GLU A 151 14.23 -26.17 3.07
N ASP A 152 15.42 -26.79 3.09
CA ASP A 152 16.14 -27.24 1.90
C ASP A 152 15.32 -28.24 1.07
N TRP A 153 14.64 -29.19 1.72
CA TRP A 153 13.78 -30.15 1.02
C TRP A 153 12.57 -29.47 0.38
N HIS A 154 11.93 -28.53 1.07
CA HIS A 154 10.85 -27.73 0.53
C HIS A 154 11.32 -26.83 -0.62
N ALA A 155 12.50 -26.20 -0.52
CA ALA A 155 13.12 -25.44 -1.60
C ALA A 155 13.41 -26.32 -2.82
N SER A 156 13.90 -27.55 -2.62
CA SER A 156 14.13 -28.52 -3.70
C SER A 156 12.85 -28.99 -4.40
N ARG A 157 11.70 -28.89 -3.74
CA ARG A 157 10.40 -29.36 -4.25
C ARG A 157 9.55 -28.28 -4.90
N VAL A 158 9.93 -27.00 -4.79
CA VAL A 158 9.32 -25.92 -5.60
C VAL A 158 10.00 -25.88 -6.98
N THR A 159 9.86 -26.96 -7.74
CA THR A 159 9.93 -26.87 -9.19
C THR A 159 8.71 -26.07 -9.63
N ILE A 160 8.95 -24.81 -10.01
CA ILE A 160 7.98 -23.88 -10.58
C ILE A 160 7.15 -24.65 -11.63
N GLY A 161 5.85 -24.81 -11.37
CA GLY A 161 4.93 -25.33 -12.36
C GLY A 161 4.99 -24.47 -13.61
N ASP A 162 5.10 -25.11 -14.77
CA ASP A 162 5.49 -24.46 -16.03
C ASP A 162 4.71 -23.16 -16.30
N PRO A 163 5.35 -22.13 -16.89
CA PRO A 163 4.64 -20.94 -17.29
C PRO A 163 3.56 -21.33 -18.31
N VAL A 164 2.29 -21.22 -17.92
CA VAL A 164 1.16 -21.36 -18.83
C VAL A 164 1.27 -20.25 -19.87
N VAL A 165 1.79 -20.61 -21.03
CA VAL A 165 1.86 -19.73 -22.21
C VAL A 165 0.43 -19.52 -22.70
N VAL A 166 -0.18 -18.43 -22.24
CA VAL A 166 -1.44 -17.94 -22.82
C VAL A 166 -1.11 -17.41 -24.21
N GLN A 167 -1.39 -18.23 -25.24
CA GLN A 167 -1.32 -17.80 -26.63
C GLN A 167 -2.36 -16.71 -26.85
N LEU A 168 -1.90 -15.47 -27.04
CA LEU A 168 -2.72 -14.41 -27.61
C LEU A 168 -2.79 -14.66 -29.12
N SER A 169 -3.96 -15.07 -29.59
CA SER A 169 -4.22 -15.25 -31.02
C SER A 169 -4.20 -13.90 -31.73
N GLU A 170 -3.11 -13.56 -32.40
CA GLU A 170 -3.06 -12.46 -33.36
C GLU A 170 -3.89 -12.84 -34.60
N SER A 171 -5.13 -12.35 -34.66
CA SER A 171 -5.93 -12.42 -35.88
C SER A 171 -5.42 -11.36 -36.87
N SER A 172 -4.48 -11.77 -37.72
CA SER A 172 -4.11 -11.04 -38.94
C SER A 172 -5.33 -10.82 -39.84
N SER A 173 -5.46 -9.62 -40.39
CA SER A 173 -6.43 -9.28 -41.44
C SER A 173 -5.92 -8.09 -42.26
N ASP A 174 -5.22 -8.39 -43.35
CA ASP A 174 -4.84 -7.39 -44.37
C ASP A 174 -6.05 -6.98 -45.24
N GLY A 175 -6.07 -5.72 -45.73
CA GLY A 175 -7.12 -5.23 -46.65
C GLY A 175 -6.96 -3.79 -47.15
N GLU A 176 -6.90 -3.61 -48.48
CA GLU A 176 -7.04 -2.35 -49.25
C GLU A 176 -8.37 -2.45 -50.07
N THR A 177 -8.91 -1.48 -50.83
CA THR A 177 -8.20 -0.50 -51.68
C THR A 177 -8.87 0.88 -51.75
N SER A 178 -8.10 1.95 -51.52
CA SER A 178 -8.19 3.27 -52.17
C SER A 178 -9.54 4.02 -52.34
N THR A 179 -9.55 5.27 -51.85
CA THR A 179 -10.01 6.51 -52.56
C THR A 179 -11.45 6.64 -53.11
N SER A 180 -12.23 7.61 -52.58
CA SER A 180 -12.77 8.78 -53.34
C SER A 180 -13.62 9.75 -52.47
N ARG A 181 -13.97 10.93 -53.03
CA ARG A 181 -14.62 12.10 -52.36
C ARG A 181 -16.16 12.02 -52.33
N GLY A 182 -16.83 12.57 -51.30
CA GLY A 182 -18.32 12.69 -51.36
C GLY A 182 -19.14 13.26 -50.18
N VAL A 183 -18.78 14.40 -49.58
CA VAL A 183 -19.68 15.51 -49.11
C VAL A 183 -21.12 15.22 -48.56
N ASN A 184 -21.37 15.65 -47.30
CA ASN A 184 -22.66 15.93 -46.60
C ASN A 184 -23.55 14.70 -46.22
N THR A 185 -24.30 14.66 -45.10
CA THR A 185 -24.97 15.68 -44.25
C THR A 185 -24.91 15.36 -42.74
N ALA A 186 -25.41 16.27 -41.89
CA ALA A 186 -25.36 16.19 -40.42
C ALA A 186 -26.39 15.26 -39.77
N ILE A 187 -25.96 14.58 -38.69
CA ILE A 187 -26.80 14.21 -37.53
C ILE A 187 -25.98 14.54 -36.27
N GLU A 188 -26.60 15.20 -35.30
CA GLU A 188 -25.99 15.54 -34.02
C GLU A 188 -25.96 14.32 -33.08
N ASP A 189 -24.84 14.08 -32.39
CA ASP A 189 -24.78 13.05 -31.33
C ASP A 189 -23.88 13.52 -30.16
N PRO A 190 -24.39 14.35 -29.24
CA PRO A 190 -23.57 15.05 -28.24
C PRO A 190 -23.57 14.35 -26.87
N CYS A 191 -22.83 13.24 -26.67
CA CYS A 191 -22.60 12.71 -25.32
C CYS A 191 -21.46 11.66 -25.16
N ARG A 192 -20.18 12.04 -25.37
CA ARG A 192 -19.00 11.27 -24.88
C ARG A 192 -17.88 12.14 -24.30
N HIS A 193 -18.23 13.22 -23.61
CA HIS A 193 -17.25 14.10 -22.97
C HIS A 193 -16.95 13.66 -21.53
N SER A 194 -15.81 12.97 -21.35
CA SER A 194 -15.21 12.80 -20.01
C SER A 194 -14.90 14.17 -19.42
N HIS A 195 -15.59 14.55 -18.33
CA HIS A 195 -15.40 15.85 -17.70
C HIS A 195 -14.04 15.91 -16.97
N VAL A 196 -13.02 16.40 -17.67
CA VAL A 196 -11.72 16.77 -17.08
C VAL A 196 -11.93 17.93 -16.12
N LEU A 197 -11.67 17.70 -14.84
CA LEU A 197 -11.69 18.75 -13.81
C LEU A 197 -10.47 19.67 -13.97
N ARG A 198 -10.56 20.64 -14.90
CA ARG A 198 -9.54 21.69 -15.06
C ARG A 198 -9.46 22.53 -13.80
N SER A 199 -8.34 22.42 -13.08
CA SER A 199 -8.02 23.23 -11.92
C SER A 199 -7.21 24.45 -12.35
N THR A 200 -7.74 25.66 -12.12
CA THR A 200 -6.95 26.90 -12.15
C THR A 200 -6.33 27.11 -10.77
N MET A 201 -4.99 27.09 -10.70
CA MET A 201 -4.26 27.34 -9.45
C MET A 201 -3.30 28.51 -9.62
N LYS A 202 -3.48 29.54 -8.78
CA LYS A 202 -2.34 30.30 -8.27
C LYS A 202 -1.74 29.49 -7.13
N VAL A 203 -0.43 29.31 -7.14
CA VAL A 203 0.34 28.79 -6.01
C VAL A 203 1.01 29.97 -5.32
N VAL A 204 0.90 30.01 -4.00
CA VAL A 204 1.76 30.77 -3.08
C VAL A 204 2.44 29.71 -2.22
#